data_AF-A0A4U1IUL0-F1
#
_entry.id   AF-A0A4U1IUL0-F1
#
_cell.length_a   1.000
_cell.length_b   1.000
_cell.length_c   1.000
_cell.angle_alpha   90.00
_cell.angle_beta   90.00
_cell.angle_gamma   90.00
#
_symmetry.space_group_name_H-M   'P 1'
#
loop_
_entity.id
_entity.type
_entity.pdbx_description
1 polymer ?
#
loop_
_entity_poly.entity_id
_entity_poly.type
_entity_poly.pdbx_seq_one_letter_code
_entity_poly.pdbx_strand_id
1 'polypeptide(L)'
;MASRVHPAALLLMLFATVAGCGDDAPEEDDDVEISVEEVTERRGSTRKNLVISEGEFSAEATSKPWSSWWFPTVDDFLFTETNGELSPLQKYDLYSSTIQHKTTNAAAYERNKLYDARADSWSGLCFAWALASIMEPEPNKPMVHGSLRFKVGDLKALLLKTYEAVTDTPTLGDRNDGAWNDNYADILPHTFHRALVAELFMKRRPFIIDRDAGHEVWNLPVYKAITKITRDTRARDVVHVRTVLFVATPDVKTYDYVGTEVTTREYTYDLYGVWEGRRLVVRGGAWTGNSRADHPDFVVLRPDTVTRASFNPQIDVATVDAILGREP
;
A
#
# COMPACT_ATOMS: atom_id res chain seq x y z
N MET A 1 -47.77 -64.67 22.18
CA MET A 1 -47.31 -66.05 21.90
C MET A 1 -46.11 -65.97 20.97
N ALA A 2 -45.01 -66.62 21.39
CA ALA A 2 -43.70 -66.89 20.75
C ALA A 2 -43.46 -66.44 19.28
N SER A 3 -42.42 -65.63 18.97
CA SER A 3 -40.96 -65.89 18.95
C SER A 3 -40.44 -66.63 17.70
N ARG A 4 -39.46 -65.99 17.02
CA ARG A 4 -38.26 -66.53 16.32
C ARG A 4 -37.64 -65.39 15.48
N VAL A 5 -36.62 -64.66 15.94
CA VAL A 5 -35.15 -64.89 15.89
C VAL A 5 -34.54 -65.01 14.47
N HIS A 6 -33.67 -64.01 14.20
CA HIS A 6 -32.66 -63.65 13.18
C HIS A 6 -31.79 -64.77 12.54
N PRO A 7 -31.06 -64.55 11.39
CA PRO A 7 -29.90 -63.63 11.33
C PRO A 7 -29.54 -62.93 9.99
N ALA A 8 -28.50 -62.11 10.13
CA ALA A 8 -27.90 -61.09 9.27
C ALA A 8 -27.25 -61.56 7.96
N ALA A 9 -27.09 -60.63 7.02
CA ALA A 9 -25.86 -60.41 6.25
C ALA A 9 -25.93 -59.07 5.50
N LEU A 10 -25.02 -58.15 5.83
CA LEU A 10 -24.76 -56.90 5.14
C LEU A 10 -23.50 -57.13 4.30
N LEU A 11 -23.57 -57.01 2.97
CA LEU A 11 -22.37 -56.86 2.13
C LEU A 11 -22.66 -56.14 0.81
N LEU A 12 -21.74 -55.21 0.54
CA LEU A 12 -21.47 -54.37 -0.63
C LEU A 12 -21.99 -54.84 -2.00
N MET A 13 -22.44 -53.87 -2.80
CA MET A 13 -22.03 -53.78 -4.21
C MET A 13 -21.68 -52.34 -4.59
N LEU A 14 -20.55 -52.22 -5.28
CA LEU A 14 -19.93 -51.02 -5.82
C LEU A 14 -20.11 -51.02 -7.35
N PHE A 15 -20.30 -49.82 -7.92
CA PHE A 15 -20.12 -49.38 -9.32
C PHE A 15 -20.92 -50.03 -10.47
N ALA A 16 -21.63 -49.21 -11.26
CA ALA A 16 -21.06 -48.58 -12.46
C ALA A 16 -22.06 -47.64 -13.16
N THR A 17 -21.47 -46.66 -13.84
CA THR A 17 -21.96 -45.46 -14.54
C THR A 17 -22.97 -45.66 -15.69
N VAL A 18 -23.91 -44.71 -15.84
CA VAL A 18 -24.41 -44.24 -17.15
C VAL A 18 -24.62 -42.73 -17.10
N ALA A 19 -24.27 -42.08 -18.21
CA ALA A 19 -24.08 -40.66 -18.44
C ALA A 19 -25.37 -39.80 -18.53
N GLY A 20 -25.17 -38.48 -18.32
CA GLY A 20 -25.82 -37.41 -19.07
C GLY A 20 -26.95 -36.66 -18.34
N CYS A 21 -26.71 -35.43 -17.88
CA CYS A 21 -27.01 -34.19 -18.62
C CYS A 21 -27.04 -32.98 -17.69
N GLY A 22 -26.21 -31.98 -18.00
CA GLY A 22 -26.52 -30.56 -17.86
C GLY A 22 -26.62 -29.99 -16.46
N ASP A 23 -25.48 -29.62 -15.89
CA ASP A 23 -25.39 -28.41 -15.07
C ASP A 23 -24.18 -27.63 -15.59
N ASP A 24 -24.44 -26.45 -16.14
CA ASP A 24 -23.43 -25.49 -16.56
C ASP A 24 -22.63 -25.09 -15.32
N ALA A 25 -21.42 -25.63 -15.21
CA ALA A 25 -20.41 -25.08 -14.33
C ALA A 25 -20.10 -23.64 -14.80
N PRO A 26 -19.92 -22.68 -13.89
CA PRO A 26 -19.42 -21.37 -14.29
C PRO A 26 -18.06 -21.60 -14.96
N GLU A 27 -17.93 -21.10 -16.20
CA GLU A 27 -16.66 -21.05 -16.90
C GLU A 27 -15.60 -20.49 -15.95
N GLU A 28 -14.49 -21.22 -15.80
CA GLU A 28 -13.28 -20.70 -15.17
C GLU A 28 -12.96 -19.36 -15.86
N ASP A 29 -12.99 -18.28 -15.08
CA ASP A 29 -12.52 -16.96 -15.52
C ASP A 29 -11.14 -17.15 -16.18
N ASP A 30 -11.00 -16.73 -17.44
CA ASP A 30 -9.73 -16.69 -18.16
C ASP A 30 -8.70 -15.92 -17.30
N ASP A 31 -7.86 -16.70 -16.61
CA ASP A 31 -6.86 -16.23 -15.67
C ASP A 31 -5.86 -15.26 -16.34
N VAL A 32 -5.89 -14.00 -15.92
CA VAL A 32 -4.85 -12.94 -15.97
C VAL A 32 -3.74 -13.13 -17.04
N GLU A 33 -3.88 -12.48 -18.21
CA GLU A 33 -2.82 -12.43 -19.23
C GLU A 33 -1.90 -11.18 -19.15
N ILE A 34 -1.91 -10.47 -18.01
CA ILE A 34 -0.86 -9.49 -17.69
C ILE A 34 0.15 -10.15 -16.74
N SER A 35 1.33 -10.44 -17.25
CA SER A 35 2.35 -11.18 -16.50
C SER A 35 3.75 -10.60 -16.67
N VAL A 36 4.58 -10.85 -15.67
CA VAL A 36 6.01 -10.55 -15.70
C VAL A 36 6.76 -11.87 -15.86
N GLU A 37 7.02 -12.27 -17.11
CA GLU A 37 7.61 -13.56 -17.44
C GLU A 37 9.14 -13.54 -17.32
N GLU A 38 9.71 -14.54 -16.65
CA GLU A 38 11.16 -14.75 -16.59
C GLU A 38 11.68 -15.31 -17.92
N VAL A 39 12.58 -14.58 -18.59
CA VAL A 39 13.36 -15.12 -19.71
C VAL A 39 14.82 -15.20 -19.28
N THR A 40 15.39 -16.40 -19.33
CA THR A 40 16.81 -16.62 -19.09
C THR A 40 17.60 -16.28 -20.35
N GLU A 41 18.40 -15.21 -20.33
CA GLU A 41 19.30 -14.91 -21.45
C GLU A 41 20.50 -15.87 -21.45
N ARG A 42 21.09 -16.10 -22.63
CA ARG A 42 22.27 -16.99 -22.85
C ARG A 42 23.51 -16.64 -22.00
N ARG A 43 23.50 -15.55 -21.24
CA ARG A 43 24.57 -15.08 -20.34
C ARG A 43 24.23 -15.19 -18.84
N GLY A 44 23.15 -15.86 -18.47
CA GLY A 44 22.79 -16.07 -17.06
C GLY A 44 22.20 -14.83 -16.35
N SER A 45 21.84 -13.79 -17.11
CA SER A 45 21.03 -12.66 -16.64
C SER A 45 19.56 -13.01 -16.82
N THR A 46 18.80 -13.11 -15.73
CA THR A 46 17.34 -13.28 -15.79
C THR A 46 16.72 -11.90 -15.91
N ARG A 47 16.16 -11.55 -17.08
CA ARG A 47 15.37 -10.34 -17.24
C ARG A 47 13.91 -10.75 -17.34
N LYS A 48 13.08 -10.30 -16.40
CA LYS A 48 11.65 -10.54 -16.53
C LYS A 48 11.09 -9.59 -17.59
N ASN A 49 10.51 -10.10 -18.67
CA ASN A 49 9.82 -9.26 -19.63
C ASN A 49 8.44 -8.87 -19.09
N LEU A 50 8.03 -7.62 -19.33
CA LEU A 50 6.64 -7.22 -19.09
C LEU A 50 5.87 -7.65 -20.33
N VAL A 51 4.87 -8.51 -20.16
CA VAL A 51 4.04 -9.00 -21.24
C VAL A 51 2.58 -8.63 -20.97
N ILE A 52 1.94 -8.03 -21.96
CA ILE A 52 0.58 -7.51 -21.85
C ILE A 52 -0.28 -7.94 -23.03
N SER A 53 -1.58 -8.02 -22.81
CA SER A 53 -2.59 -8.26 -23.86
C SER A 53 -3.55 -7.08 -23.94
N GLU A 54 -4.23 -6.94 -25.09
CA GLU A 54 -5.31 -5.98 -25.25
C GLU A 54 -6.51 -6.40 -24.37
N GLY A 55 -7.16 -5.44 -23.72
CA GLY A 55 -8.28 -5.72 -22.83
C GLY A 55 -8.47 -4.69 -21.73
N GLU A 56 -9.42 -4.98 -20.85
CA GLU A 56 -9.66 -4.22 -19.63
C GLU A 56 -9.50 -5.15 -18.43
N PHE A 57 -8.67 -4.74 -17.47
CA PHE A 57 -8.23 -5.57 -16.37
C PHE A 57 -8.39 -4.80 -15.07
N SER A 58 -8.75 -5.49 -14.00
CA SER A 58 -8.79 -4.88 -12.66
C SER A 58 -8.11 -5.77 -11.64
N ALA A 59 -7.45 -5.15 -10.67
CA ALA A 59 -6.86 -5.84 -9.55
C ALA A 59 -7.05 -5.03 -8.28
N GLU A 60 -7.12 -5.74 -7.16
CA GLU A 60 -7.30 -5.16 -5.83
C GLU A 60 -6.38 -5.90 -4.86
N ALA A 61 -5.76 -5.17 -3.95
CA ALA A 61 -4.93 -5.74 -2.91
C ALA A 61 -5.78 -6.58 -1.94
N THR A 62 -5.16 -7.57 -1.34
CA THR A 62 -5.76 -8.36 -0.24
C THR A 62 -6.05 -7.52 0.99
N SER A 63 -5.23 -6.50 1.25
CA SER A 63 -5.40 -5.55 2.34
C SER A 63 -5.69 -4.16 1.78
N LYS A 64 -6.76 -3.53 2.28
CA LYS A 64 -7.08 -2.13 1.98
C LYS A 64 -6.36 -1.21 2.97
N PRO A 65 -5.51 -0.27 2.51
CA PRO A 65 -4.81 0.68 3.36
C PRO A 65 -5.79 1.61 4.07
N TRP A 66 -5.54 1.93 5.33
CA TRP A 66 -6.37 2.85 6.11
C TRP A 66 -5.90 4.30 5.97
N SER A 67 -6.84 5.23 6.04
CA SER A 67 -6.55 6.66 6.02
C SER A 67 -6.18 7.17 7.40
N SER A 68 -5.34 8.20 7.43
CA SER A 68 -4.92 8.89 8.65
C SER A 68 -4.64 10.34 8.36
N TRP A 69 -4.79 11.18 9.37
CA TRP A 69 -4.12 12.46 9.36
C TRP A 69 -2.61 12.22 9.22
N TRP A 70 -1.93 13.04 8.41
CA TRP A 70 -0.49 12.89 8.17
C TRP A 70 0.36 13.63 9.20
N PHE A 71 -0.26 14.28 10.18
CA PHE A 71 0.39 15.02 11.26
C PHE A 71 1.45 15.99 10.71
N PRO A 72 1.01 17.11 10.09
CA PRO A 72 1.91 18.11 9.53
C PRO A 72 2.97 18.55 10.55
N THR A 73 4.19 18.84 10.09
CA THR A 73 5.28 19.33 10.94
C THR A 73 4.94 20.64 11.66
N VAL A 74 4.02 21.42 11.08
CA VAL A 74 3.49 22.67 11.64
C VAL A 74 2.38 22.47 12.67
N ASP A 75 1.87 21.25 12.84
CA ASP A 75 0.79 20.91 13.77
C ASP A 75 1.38 20.54 15.15
N ASP A 76 0.73 21.01 16.22
CA ASP A 76 1.17 20.79 17.59
C ASP A 76 0.40 19.67 18.32
N PHE A 77 -0.53 19.01 17.62
CA PHE A 77 -1.33 17.89 18.13
C PHE A 77 -0.50 16.83 18.86
N LEU A 78 0.71 16.52 18.38
CA LEU A 78 1.57 15.47 18.94
C LEU A 78 2.02 15.76 20.37
N PHE A 79 2.16 17.03 20.77
CA PHE A 79 2.82 17.40 22.04
C PHE A 79 2.09 18.47 22.86
N THR A 80 1.07 19.13 22.34
CA THR A 80 0.30 20.16 23.04
C THR A 80 -0.99 19.60 23.64
N GLU A 81 -1.17 19.81 24.94
CA GLU A 81 -2.43 19.53 25.63
C GLU A 81 -3.51 20.52 25.17
N THR A 82 -4.68 20.00 24.81
CA THR A 82 -5.79 20.82 24.32
C THR A 82 -7.05 20.53 25.12
N ASN A 83 -7.68 21.57 25.70
CA ASN A 83 -8.92 21.46 26.47
C ASN A 83 -8.86 20.42 27.61
N GLY A 84 -7.71 20.30 28.28
CA GLY A 84 -7.49 19.33 29.37
C GLY A 84 -7.22 17.90 28.90
N GLU A 85 -7.16 17.65 27.58
CA GLU A 85 -6.79 16.37 27.00
C GLU A 85 -5.30 16.36 26.65
N LEU A 86 -4.56 15.42 27.24
CA LEU A 86 -3.15 15.19 26.93
C LEU A 86 -2.96 14.79 25.46
N SER A 87 -1.90 15.31 24.86
CA SER A 87 -1.44 14.92 23.52
C SER A 87 -0.98 13.46 23.46
N PRO A 88 -0.86 12.86 22.25
CA PRO A 88 -0.37 11.50 22.09
C PRO A 88 0.99 11.25 22.79
N LEU A 89 1.94 12.19 22.66
CA LEU A 89 3.27 12.00 23.24
C LEU A 89 3.31 12.27 24.76
N GLN A 90 2.44 13.15 25.28
CA GLN A 90 2.30 13.29 26.74
C GLN A 90 1.69 12.03 27.36
N LYS A 91 0.71 11.41 26.68
CA LYS A 91 0.16 10.11 27.10
C LYS A 91 1.22 9.01 27.03
N TYR A 92 2.06 9.01 25.99
CA TYR A 92 3.20 8.09 25.88
C TYR A 92 4.18 8.27 27.06
N ASP A 93 4.58 9.51 27.38
CA ASP A 93 5.51 9.79 28.49
C ASP A 93 4.92 9.35 29.85
N LEU A 94 3.62 9.55 30.06
CA LEU A 94 2.92 9.06 31.26
C LEU A 94 2.81 7.53 31.27
N TYR A 95 2.51 6.89 30.14
CA TYR A 95 2.46 5.42 30.06
C TYR A 95 3.82 4.82 30.40
N SER A 96 4.88 5.32 29.76
CA SER A 96 6.24 4.87 29.98
C SER A 96 6.66 5.01 31.46
N SER A 97 6.37 6.14 32.09
CA SER A 97 6.76 6.39 33.48
C SER A 97 5.90 5.64 34.51
N THR A 98 4.58 5.57 34.32
CA THR A 98 3.67 5.02 35.33
C THR A 98 3.47 3.50 35.22
N ILE A 99 3.54 2.94 34.01
CA ILE A 99 3.29 1.52 33.76
C ILE A 99 4.60 0.77 33.53
N GLN A 100 5.52 1.34 32.76
CA GLN A 100 6.81 0.68 32.48
C GLN A 100 7.96 1.13 33.39
N HIS A 101 7.73 2.11 34.26
CA HIS A 101 8.76 2.69 35.14
C HIS A 101 10.00 3.19 34.39
N LYS A 102 9.81 3.69 33.15
CA LYS A 102 10.83 4.29 32.30
C LYS A 102 10.50 5.77 32.08
N THR A 103 11.37 6.67 32.54
CA THR A 103 11.20 8.10 32.27
C THR A 103 11.60 8.42 30.84
N THR A 104 10.69 9.07 30.11
CA THR A 104 10.91 9.59 28.75
C THR A 104 10.51 11.07 28.71
N ASN A 105 10.94 11.77 27.66
CA ASN A 105 10.56 13.15 27.41
C ASN A 105 10.20 13.37 25.93
N ALA A 106 9.42 12.43 25.36
CA ALA A 106 9.08 12.39 23.95
C ALA A 106 8.32 13.64 23.52
N ALA A 107 7.34 14.10 24.31
CA ALA A 107 6.55 15.28 23.98
C ALA A 107 7.42 16.55 23.90
N ALA A 108 8.32 16.75 24.86
CA ALA A 108 9.20 17.92 24.83
C ALA A 108 10.29 17.80 23.76
N TYR A 109 10.78 16.60 23.47
CA TYR A 109 11.71 16.39 22.35
C TYR A 109 11.04 16.79 21.04
N GLU A 110 9.83 16.31 20.78
CA GLU A 110 9.05 16.65 19.58
C GLU A 110 8.92 18.16 19.42
N ARG A 111 8.40 18.85 20.46
CA ARG A 111 8.20 20.30 20.48
C ARG A 111 9.49 21.09 20.21
N ASN A 112 10.60 20.65 20.78
CA ASN A 112 11.84 21.44 20.81
C ASN A 112 12.81 21.10 19.68
N LYS A 113 12.63 19.96 18.99
CA LYS A 113 13.60 19.42 18.03
C LYS A 113 13.03 19.07 16.67
N LEU A 114 11.76 18.65 16.60
CA LEU A 114 11.16 18.16 15.35
C LEU A 114 10.05 19.08 14.83
N TYR A 115 9.34 19.77 15.72
CA TYR A 115 8.37 20.79 15.36
C TYR A 115 9.03 22.01 14.71
N ASP A 116 8.45 22.48 13.61
CA ASP A 116 8.83 23.75 12.98
C ASP A 116 7.58 24.47 12.46
N ALA A 117 7.24 25.59 13.10
CA ALA A 117 6.12 26.46 12.72
C ALA A 117 6.26 27.10 11.33
N ARG A 118 7.45 27.03 10.72
CA ARG A 118 7.74 27.55 9.38
C ARG A 118 7.95 26.44 8.34
N ALA A 119 7.78 25.17 8.71
CA ALA A 119 7.79 24.08 7.75
C ALA A 119 6.66 24.27 6.73
N ASP A 120 6.85 23.70 5.54
CA ASP A 120 5.79 23.67 4.56
C ASP A 120 4.58 22.88 5.09
N SER A 121 3.37 23.36 4.82
CA SER A 121 2.14 22.77 5.37
C SER A 121 1.88 21.32 4.92
N TRP A 122 2.53 20.88 3.84
CA TRP A 122 2.44 19.50 3.33
C TRP A 122 3.46 18.56 4.00
N SER A 123 4.53 19.10 4.61
CA SER A 123 5.55 18.29 5.30
C SER A 123 4.98 17.65 6.56
N GLY A 124 5.31 16.39 6.80
CA GLY A 124 4.88 15.64 7.98
C GLY A 124 5.10 14.14 7.81
N LEU A 125 4.24 13.34 8.45
CA LEU A 125 4.31 11.88 8.49
C LEU A 125 3.60 11.20 7.31
N CYS A 126 3.50 11.83 6.13
CA CYS A 126 2.77 11.28 4.99
C CYS A 126 3.36 9.94 4.49
N PHE A 127 4.69 9.84 4.40
CA PHE A 127 5.36 8.58 4.04
C PHE A 127 5.19 7.52 5.12
N ALA A 128 5.39 7.89 6.38
CA ALA A 128 5.22 7.00 7.52
C ALA A 128 3.78 6.45 7.60
N TRP A 129 2.78 7.30 7.34
CA TRP A 129 1.38 6.90 7.19
C TRP A 129 1.20 5.91 6.05
N ALA A 130 1.62 6.27 4.83
CA ALA A 130 1.43 5.43 3.65
C ALA A 130 2.05 4.05 3.89
N LEU A 131 3.26 3.99 4.44
CA LEU A 131 3.96 2.75 4.76
C LEU A 131 3.28 1.96 5.89
N ALA A 132 2.95 2.59 7.01
CA ALA A 132 2.23 1.90 8.10
C ALA A 132 0.88 1.35 7.60
N SER A 133 0.17 2.09 6.74
CA SER A 133 -1.15 1.69 6.25
C SER A 133 -1.15 0.43 5.39
N ILE A 134 -0.03 0.12 4.73
CA ILE A 134 0.15 -1.10 3.93
C ILE A 134 0.83 -2.24 4.68
N MET A 135 1.46 -1.95 5.82
CA MET A 135 2.18 -2.92 6.63
C MET A 135 1.39 -3.39 7.85
N GLU A 136 0.48 -2.57 8.36
CA GLU A 136 -0.14 -2.74 9.68
C GLU A 136 -1.67 -2.79 9.60
N PRO A 137 -2.32 -3.60 10.45
CA PRO A 137 -3.76 -3.45 10.69
C PRO A 137 -4.05 -2.08 11.30
N GLU A 138 -5.18 -1.50 10.93
CA GLU A 138 -5.61 -0.20 11.42
C GLU A 138 -5.85 -0.22 12.95
N PRO A 139 -5.25 0.70 13.71
CA PRO A 139 -5.75 1.03 15.05
C PRO A 139 -7.15 1.65 14.90
N ASN A 140 -8.19 0.88 15.23
CA ASN A 140 -9.59 1.25 14.94
C ASN A 140 -10.46 1.42 16.19
N LYS A 141 -9.90 1.20 17.39
CA LYS A 141 -10.59 1.35 18.67
C LYS A 141 -9.66 2.00 19.69
N PRO A 142 -10.19 2.84 20.59
CA PRO A 142 -9.43 3.37 21.72
C PRO A 142 -8.88 2.27 22.63
N MET A 143 -7.69 2.49 23.19
CA MET A 143 -7.03 1.62 24.16
C MET A 143 -6.98 2.27 25.54
N VAL A 144 -7.12 1.48 26.61
CA VAL A 144 -7.09 1.97 27.98
C VAL A 144 -6.04 1.19 28.77
N HIS A 145 -5.14 1.93 29.41
CA HIS A 145 -4.05 1.40 30.23
C HIS A 145 -4.03 2.13 31.57
N GLY A 146 -4.56 1.50 32.61
CA GLY A 146 -4.79 2.16 33.89
C GLY A 146 -5.76 3.34 33.75
N SER A 147 -5.31 4.54 34.11
CA SER A 147 -6.08 5.79 33.94
C SER A 147 -5.89 6.45 32.56
N LEU A 148 -4.95 5.97 31.75
CA LEU A 148 -4.66 6.55 30.44
C LEU A 148 -5.60 5.96 29.38
N ARG A 149 -6.28 6.85 28.65
CA ARG A 149 -7.08 6.49 27.47
C ARG A 149 -6.41 7.05 26.22
N PHE A 150 -6.03 6.17 25.31
CA PHE A 150 -5.54 6.49 23.98
C PHE A 150 -6.70 6.40 22.99
N LYS A 151 -7.02 7.51 22.32
CA LYS A 151 -7.99 7.56 21.22
C LYS A 151 -7.36 6.98 19.95
N VAL A 152 -8.16 6.80 18.90
CA VAL A 152 -7.69 6.24 17.62
C VAL A 152 -6.59 7.13 17.02
N GLY A 153 -6.76 8.45 17.07
CA GLY A 153 -5.78 9.41 16.59
C GLY A 153 -4.46 9.35 17.38
N ASP A 154 -4.51 9.12 18.70
CA ASP A 154 -3.31 8.93 19.51
C ASP A 154 -2.55 7.67 19.07
N LEU A 155 -3.26 6.56 18.89
CA LEU A 155 -2.66 5.28 18.49
C LEU A 155 -2.06 5.33 17.10
N LYS A 156 -2.75 5.97 16.14
CA LYS A 156 -2.22 6.21 14.79
C LYS A 156 -0.98 7.09 14.85
N ALA A 157 -1.03 8.22 15.56
CA ALA A 157 0.12 9.10 15.73
C ALA A 157 1.35 8.36 16.26
N LEU A 158 1.19 7.60 17.36
CA LEU A 158 2.29 6.82 17.94
C LEU A 158 2.82 5.76 16.98
N LEU A 159 1.94 5.03 16.29
CA LEU A 159 2.34 4.06 15.27
C LEU A 159 3.16 4.73 14.16
N LEU A 160 2.71 5.87 13.64
CA LEU A 160 3.41 6.57 12.56
C LEU A 160 4.79 7.08 12.99
N LYS A 161 4.94 7.55 14.23
CA LYS A 161 6.25 7.91 14.79
C LYS A 161 7.24 6.74 14.81
N THR A 162 6.78 5.48 14.79
CA THR A 162 7.66 4.31 14.65
C THR A 162 8.02 3.97 13.20
N TYR A 163 7.41 4.63 12.21
CA TYR A 163 7.67 4.43 10.79
C TYR A 163 8.45 5.59 10.15
N GLU A 164 8.59 6.72 10.84
CA GLU A 164 9.13 7.96 10.24
C GLU A 164 10.61 7.89 9.85
N ALA A 165 11.39 7.04 10.51
CA ALA A 165 12.82 6.87 10.23
C ALA A 165 13.13 5.63 9.38
N VAL A 166 12.13 5.01 8.73
CA VAL A 166 12.36 3.87 7.83
C VAL A 166 12.95 4.35 6.52
N THR A 167 14.15 3.86 6.17
CA THR A 167 14.86 4.22 4.93
C THR A 167 14.93 3.09 3.89
N ASP A 168 14.74 1.85 4.34
CA ASP A 168 15.05 0.66 3.55
C ASP A 168 13.82 0.16 2.78
N THR A 169 13.27 1.02 1.93
CA THR A 169 12.13 0.68 1.07
C THR A 169 12.55 0.50 -0.40
N PRO A 170 12.07 -0.54 -1.10
CA PRO A 170 12.35 -0.70 -2.52
C PRO A 170 11.63 0.37 -3.35
N THR A 171 12.38 1.37 -3.81
CA THR A 171 11.87 2.51 -4.58
C THR A 171 12.29 2.41 -6.05
N LEU A 172 11.37 2.77 -6.95
CA LEU A 172 11.58 2.89 -8.38
C LEU A 172 11.31 4.34 -8.80
N GLY A 173 12.24 4.94 -9.56
CA GLY A 173 12.26 6.40 -9.76
C GLY A 173 13.15 7.06 -8.71
N ASP A 174 13.59 8.28 -9.00
CA ASP A 174 14.28 9.17 -8.08
C ASP A 174 13.29 10.26 -7.63
N ARG A 175 13.71 11.13 -6.71
CA ARG A 175 12.91 12.29 -6.32
C ARG A 175 13.23 13.45 -7.26
N ASN A 176 12.21 14.07 -7.83
CA ASN A 176 12.33 15.37 -8.47
C ASN A 176 12.18 16.48 -7.41
N ASP A 177 13.30 17.09 -7.01
CA ASP A 177 13.33 18.19 -6.04
C ASP A 177 13.40 19.58 -6.70
N GLY A 178 13.35 19.62 -8.04
CA GLY A 178 13.47 20.82 -8.85
C GLY A 178 14.91 21.28 -9.09
N ALA A 179 15.91 20.44 -8.79
CA ALA A 179 17.30 20.73 -9.09
C ALA A 179 17.60 20.65 -10.60
N TRP A 180 18.68 21.33 -11.02
CA TRP A 180 19.07 21.43 -12.44
C TRP A 180 19.43 20.08 -13.09
N ASN A 181 19.69 19.06 -12.29
CA ASN A 181 20.01 17.70 -12.73
C ASN A 181 18.84 16.73 -12.64
N ASP A 182 17.64 17.22 -12.30
CA ASP A 182 16.48 16.37 -12.16
C ASP A 182 15.93 15.95 -13.52
N ASN A 183 15.54 14.68 -13.59
CA ASN A 183 14.85 14.15 -14.73
C ASN A 183 13.37 13.99 -14.37
N TYR A 184 12.57 14.96 -14.78
CA TYR A 184 11.11 14.96 -14.59
C TYR A 184 10.41 13.67 -15.10
N ALA A 185 11.03 12.90 -16.00
CA ALA A 185 10.50 11.63 -16.51
C ALA A 185 11.41 10.43 -16.15
N ASP A 186 11.88 10.39 -14.91
CA ASP A 186 12.74 9.32 -14.37
C ASP A 186 12.00 7.99 -14.19
N ILE A 187 10.74 8.00 -13.77
CA ILE A 187 9.88 6.83 -13.84
C ILE A 187 9.21 6.73 -15.22
N LEU A 188 9.81 5.89 -16.06
CA LEU A 188 9.24 5.56 -17.35
C LEU A 188 7.93 4.76 -17.16
N PRO A 189 6.90 4.96 -17.99
CA PRO A 189 5.58 4.36 -17.78
C PRO A 189 5.59 2.83 -17.84
N HIS A 190 6.52 2.22 -18.57
CA HIS A 190 6.68 0.76 -18.58
C HIS A 190 7.29 0.22 -17.28
N THR A 191 8.07 1.04 -16.56
CA THR A 191 8.56 0.73 -15.20
C THR A 191 7.42 0.83 -14.20
N PHE A 192 6.64 1.91 -14.26
CA PHE A 192 5.42 2.08 -13.46
C PHE A 192 4.43 0.92 -13.69
N HIS A 193 4.10 0.62 -14.95
CA HIS A 193 3.17 -0.46 -15.31
C HIS A 193 3.67 -1.82 -14.82
N ARG A 194 4.98 -2.09 -14.89
CA ARG A 194 5.57 -3.31 -14.34
C ARG A 194 5.39 -3.41 -12.83
N ALA A 195 5.59 -2.32 -12.08
CA ALA A 195 5.37 -2.29 -10.64
C ALA A 195 3.90 -2.54 -10.30
N LEU A 196 2.98 -1.88 -11.02
CA LEU A 196 1.54 -2.07 -10.91
C LEU A 196 1.15 -3.54 -11.08
N VAL A 197 1.64 -4.17 -12.15
CA VAL A 197 1.37 -5.59 -12.43
C VAL A 197 1.96 -6.49 -11.35
N ALA A 198 3.22 -6.28 -10.99
CA ALA A 198 3.90 -7.13 -10.02
C ALA A 198 3.25 -7.06 -8.64
N GLU A 199 2.90 -5.87 -8.13
CA GLU A 199 2.33 -5.74 -6.80
C GLU A 199 0.82 -6.03 -6.77
N LEU A 200 0.01 -5.39 -7.62
CA LEU A 200 -1.45 -5.55 -7.54
C LEU A 200 -1.98 -6.78 -8.27
N PHE A 201 -1.58 -7.01 -9.52
CA PHE A 201 -2.15 -8.09 -10.33
C PHE A 201 -1.59 -9.45 -9.93
N MET A 202 -0.28 -9.54 -9.68
CA MET A 202 0.36 -10.82 -9.34
C MET A 202 0.37 -11.09 -7.84
N LYS A 203 0.92 -10.17 -7.02
CA LYS A 203 1.09 -10.41 -5.58
C LYS A 203 -0.16 -10.06 -4.76
N ARG A 204 -1.12 -9.33 -5.33
CA ARG A 204 -2.32 -8.83 -4.64
C ARG A 204 -1.96 -8.01 -3.39
N ARG A 205 -0.96 -7.15 -3.51
CA ARG A 205 -0.45 -6.28 -2.43
C ARG A 205 -0.54 -4.81 -2.82
N PRO A 206 -0.82 -3.92 -1.85
CA PRO A 206 -0.77 -2.49 -2.10
C PRO A 206 0.68 -2.04 -2.32
N PHE A 207 0.85 -0.86 -2.91
CA PHE A 207 2.14 -0.17 -3.05
C PHE A 207 1.92 1.33 -2.91
N ILE A 208 2.97 2.13 -2.84
CA ILE A 208 2.86 3.59 -2.65
C ILE A 208 3.36 4.29 -3.90
N ILE A 209 2.71 5.39 -4.23
CA ILE A 209 3.17 6.34 -5.25
C ILE A 209 3.37 7.70 -4.63
N ASP A 210 4.28 8.49 -5.18
CA ASP A 210 4.10 9.94 -5.10
C ASP A 210 2.99 10.35 -6.07
N ARG A 211 2.14 11.29 -5.65
CA ARG A 211 0.97 11.70 -6.43
C ARG A 211 1.37 12.28 -7.78
N ASP A 212 2.39 13.14 -7.79
CA ASP A 212 2.90 13.86 -8.95
C ASP A 212 4.36 14.28 -8.75
N ALA A 213 5.08 14.58 -9.83
CA ALA A 213 6.47 15.08 -9.84
C ALA A 213 6.58 16.58 -9.46
N GLY A 214 5.75 17.04 -8.52
CA GLY A 214 5.73 18.39 -7.99
C GLY A 214 6.68 18.58 -6.79
N HIS A 215 6.80 19.82 -6.32
CA HIS A 215 7.63 20.14 -5.15
C HIS A 215 7.13 19.46 -3.85
N GLU A 216 5.81 19.31 -3.73
CA GLU A 216 5.19 18.66 -2.58
C GLU A 216 5.20 17.14 -2.76
N VAL A 217 5.71 16.42 -1.77
CA VAL A 217 5.71 14.95 -1.81
C VAL A 217 4.48 14.41 -1.08
N TRP A 218 3.60 13.76 -1.84
CA TRP A 218 2.35 13.18 -1.35
C TRP A 218 2.34 11.67 -1.60
N ASN A 219 2.77 10.92 -0.58
CA ASN A 219 2.79 9.47 -0.60
C ASN A 219 1.37 8.92 -0.47
N LEU A 220 0.85 8.27 -1.52
CA LEU A 220 -0.49 7.72 -1.56
C LEU A 220 -0.43 6.19 -1.71
N PRO A 221 -0.99 5.41 -0.76
CA PRO A 221 -1.03 3.96 -0.88
C PRO A 221 -2.13 3.54 -1.87
N VAL A 222 -1.70 2.92 -2.97
CA VAL A 222 -2.52 2.33 -4.02
C VAL A 222 -2.94 0.93 -3.61
N TYR A 223 -4.24 0.64 -3.70
CA TYR A 223 -4.77 -0.68 -3.36
C TYR A 223 -5.64 -1.30 -4.44
N LYS A 224 -6.06 -0.54 -5.45
CA LYS A 224 -6.84 -1.05 -6.56
C LYS A 224 -6.50 -0.31 -7.84
N ALA A 225 -6.57 -1.01 -8.96
CA ALA A 225 -6.38 -0.44 -10.27
C ALA A 225 -7.38 -1.02 -11.27
N ILE A 226 -7.77 -0.19 -12.23
CA ILE A 226 -8.47 -0.60 -13.46
C ILE A 226 -7.61 -0.09 -14.62
N THR A 227 -7.17 -1.01 -15.47
CA THR A 227 -6.28 -0.72 -16.60
C THR A 227 -6.93 -1.18 -17.89
N LYS A 228 -7.08 -0.25 -18.84
CA LYS A 228 -7.54 -0.51 -20.19
C LYS A 228 -6.38 -0.37 -21.16
N ILE A 229 -6.16 -1.40 -21.97
CA ILE A 229 -5.09 -1.50 -22.96
C ILE A 229 -5.76 -1.68 -24.32
N THR A 230 -5.45 -0.80 -25.27
CA THR A 230 -5.99 -0.85 -26.65
C THR A 230 -4.88 -0.70 -27.66
N ARG A 231 -4.88 -1.49 -28.73
CA ARG A 231 -3.90 -1.39 -29.81
C ARG A 231 -4.03 -0.08 -30.57
N ASP A 232 -2.88 0.50 -30.95
CA ASP A 232 -2.87 1.61 -31.89
C ASP A 232 -3.24 1.09 -33.30
N THR A 233 -4.14 1.80 -33.98
CA THR A 233 -4.64 1.41 -35.31
C THR A 233 -3.67 1.70 -36.46
N ARG A 234 -2.68 2.57 -36.21
CA ARG A 234 -1.69 3.07 -37.18
C ARG A 234 -0.29 2.55 -36.89
N ALA A 235 0.08 2.42 -35.61
CA ALA A 235 1.38 1.92 -35.17
C ALA A 235 1.24 0.50 -34.62
N ARG A 236 1.66 -0.50 -35.40
CA ARG A 236 1.46 -1.92 -35.05
C ARG A 236 2.18 -2.34 -33.77
N ASP A 237 3.22 -1.65 -33.35
CA ASP A 237 4.07 -1.96 -32.19
C ASP A 237 3.68 -1.19 -30.92
N VAL A 238 2.57 -0.43 -30.96
CA VAL A 238 2.13 0.45 -29.88
C VAL A 238 0.77 0.01 -29.32
N VAL A 239 0.62 0.12 -28.01
CA VAL A 239 -0.68 0.09 -27.32
C VAL A 239 -0.86 1.35 -26.47
N HIS A 240 -2.09 1.85 -26.43
CA HIS A 240 -2.51 2.92 -25.53
C HIS A 240 -3.01 2.30 -24.23
N VAL A 241 -2.56 2.84 -23.11
CA VAL A 241 -2.93 2.40 -21.77
C VAL A 241 -3.57 3.55 -21.01
N ARG A 242 -4.75 3.29 -20.45
CA ARG A 242 -5.41 4.16 -19.48
C ARG A 242 -5.55 3.39 -18.17
N THR A 243 -4.94 3.89 -17.10
CA THR A 243 -4.98 3.28 -15.77
C THR A 243 -5.64 4.22 -14.78
N VAL A 244 -6.66 3.74 -14.08
CA VAL A 244 -7.28 4.42 -12.94
C VAL A 244 -6.86 3.68 -11.67
N LEU A 245 -6.12 4.37 -10.81
CA LEU A 245 -5.73 3.91 -9.48
C LEU A 245 -6.72 4.40 -8.44
N PHE A 246 -7.01 3.57 -7.45
CA PHE A 246 -7.74 3.92 -6.24
C PHE A 246 -6.74 3.92 -5.08
N VAL A 247 -6.70 5.04 -4.38
CA VAL A 247 -5.70 5.30 -3.33
C VAL A 247 -6.39 5.74 -2.05
N ALA A 248 -5.80 5.42 -0.90
CA ALA A 248 -6.21 6.06 0.35
C ALA A 248 -5.69 7.50 0.36
N THR A 249 -6.47 8.44 0.90
CA THR A 249 -6.04 9.83 1.10
C THR A 249 -5.81 10.14 2.59
N PRO A 250 -4.85 11.02 2.94
CA PRO A 250 -4.71 11.51 4.29
C PRO A 250 -5.67 12.66 4.64
N ASP A 251 -6.50 13.12 3.68
CA ASP A 251 -7.47 14.21 3.80
C ASP A 251 -8.73 13.82 4.61
N VAL A 252 -8.52 13.28 5.82
CA VAL A 252 -9.60 12.85 6.71
C VAL A 252 -10.10 14.00 7.57
N LYS A 253 -11.36 13.95 8.00
CA LYS A 253 -11.97 15.07 8.76
C LYS A 253 -11.51 15.20 10.22
N THR A 254 -10.92 14.15 10.78
CA THR A 254 -10.57 14.06 12.21
C THR A 254 -9.37 13.16 12.42
N TYR A 255 -8.55 13.42 13.45
CA TYR A 255 -7.47 12.51 13.88
C TYR A 255 -7.97 11.09 14.19
N ASP A 256 -9.20 10.96 14.69
CA ASP A 256 -9.84 9.70 15.06
C ASP A 256 -10.54 8.98 13.90
N TYR A 257 -10.33 9.39 12.64
CA TYR A 257 -10.96 8.74 11.49
C TYR A 257 -10.59 7.25 11.44
N VAL A 258 -11.58 6.40 11.16
CA VAL A 258 -11.42 4.94 11.01
C VAL A 258 -11.90 4.52 9.63
N GLY A 259 -11.12 3.68 8.96
CA GLY A 259 -11.37 3.16 7.62
C GLY A 259 -10.51 3.81 6.55
N THR A 260 -10.99 3.76 5.32
CA THR A 260 -10.28 4.28 4.14
C THR A 260 -11.12 5.31 3.43
N GLU A 261 -10.64 6.55 3.40
CA GLU A 261 -11.14 7.58 2.49
C GLU A 261 -10.44 7.38 1.15
N VAL A 262 -11.22 7.27 0.07
CA VAL A 262 -10.69 6.86 -1.25
C VAL A 262 -10.75 8.03 -2.22
N THR A 263 -9.64 8.28 -2.90
CA THR A 263 -9.60 9.10 -4.11
C THR A 263 -9.04 8.29 -5.28
N THR A 264 -9.11 8.86 -6.48
CA THR A 264 -8.62 8.21 -7.70
C THR A 264 -7.57 9.03 -8.40
N ARG A 265 -6.61 8.35 -9.02
CA ARG A 265 -5.62 8.94 -9.94
C ARG A 265 -5.75 8.28 -11.30
N GLU A 266 -5.70 9.07 -12.36
CA GLU A 266 -5.77 8.56 -13.73
C GLU A 266 -4.47 8.85 -14.47
N TYR A 267 -3.90 7.82 -15.08
CA TYR A 267 -2.69 7.92 -15.88
C TYR A 267 -2.87 7.35 -17.28
N THR A 268 -2.39 8.08 -18.28
CA THR A 268 -2.41 7.70 -19.69
C THR A 268 -0.99 7.61 -20.26
N TYR A 269 -0.68 6.51 -20.94
CA TYR A 269 0.65 6.30 -21.53
C TYR A 269 0.58 5.29 -22.67
N ASP A 270 1.57 5.36 -23.55
CA ASP A 270 1.79 4.38 -24.61
C ASP A 270 2.86 3.40 -24.18
N LEU A 271 2.66 2.12 -24.47
CA LEU A 271 3.69 1.08 -24.35
C LEU A 271 4.03 0.58 -25.75
N TYR A 272 5.33 0.41 -26.02
CA TYR A 272 5.82 -0.09 -27.29
C TYR A 272 6.64 -1.37 -27.10
N GLY A 273 6.56 -2.28 -28.07
CA GLY A 273 7.15 -3.61 -27.94
C GLY A 273 7.08 -4.47 -29.18
N VAL A 274 7.27 -5.77 -29.00
CA VAL A 274 7.19 -6.76 -30.08
C VAL A 274 6.04 -7.72 -29.79
N TRP A 275 5.15 -7.92 -30.76
CA TRP A 275 4.06 -8.87 -30.61
C TRP A 275 4.53 -10.31 -30.79
N GLU A 276 4.14 -11.15 -29.84
CA GLU A 276 4.25 -12.60 -29.89
C GLU A 276 2.82 -13.17 -29.83
N GLY A 277 2.25 -13.39 -31.02
CA GLY A 277 0.83 -13.77 -31.16
C GLY A 277 -0.11 -12.64 -30.71
N ARG A 278 -0.89 -12.89 -29.65
CA ARG A 278 -1.83 -11.91 -29.08
C ARG A 278 -1.23 -11.01 -28.00
N ARG A 279 0.01 -11.29 -27.56
CA ARG A 279 0.65 -10.59 -26.44
C ARG A 279 1.78 -9.69 -26.91
N LEU A 280 1.93 -8.54 -26.28
CA LEU A 280 3.01 -7.59 -26.53
C LEU A 280 4.11 -7.77 -25.48
N VAL A 281 5.31 -8.09 -25.93
CA VAL A 281 6.51 -8.03 -25.10
C VAL A 281 6.99 -6.58 -25.06
N VAL A 282 6.73 -5.90 -23.94
CA VAL A 282 6.99 -4.47 -23.77
C VAL A 282 8.50 -4.20 -23.73
N ARG A 283 8.94 -3.22 -24.53
CA ARG A 283 10.34 -2.76 -24.62
C ARG A 283 10.53 -1.33 -24.13
N GLY A 284 9.46 -0.55 -24.05
CA GLY A 284 9.46 0.74 -23.38
C GLY A 284 8.08 1.38 -23.38
N GLY A 285 8.02 2.67 -23.09
CA GLY A 285 6.79 3.44 -23.10
C GLY A 285 7.02 4.92 -22.94
N ALA A 286 6.00 5.72 -23.24
CA ALA A 286 6.01 7.17 -23.11
C ALA A 286 4.70 7.67 -22.50
N TRP A 287 4.77 8.61 -21.56
CA TRP A 287 3.59 9.23 -20.98
C TRP A 287 2.82 10.02 -22.04
N THR A 288 1.48 10.03 -21.96
CA THR A 288 0.59 10.68 -22.92
C THR A 288 -0.45 11.55 -22.21
N GLY A 289 -1.16 12.38 -22.98
CA GLY A 289 -2.19 13.27 -22.44
C GLY A 289 -1.69 14.15 -21.29
N ASN A 290 -2.51 14.29 -20.25
CA ASN A 290 -2.17 15.03 -19.04
C ASN A 290 -1.03 14.37 -18.27
N SER A 291 -0.87 13.05 -18.38
CA SER A 291 0.20 12.32 -17.69
C SER A 291 1.58 12.62 -18.22
N ARG A 292 1.75 13.45 -19.24
CA ARG A 292 3.06 14.04 -19.58
C ARG A 292 3.56 15.02 -18.51
N ALA A 293 2.65 15.58 -17.71
CA ALA A 293 2.92 16.57 -16.67
C ALA A 293 2.27 16.21 -15.32
N ASP A 294 1.59 15.07 -15.23
CA ASP A 294 0.90 14.59 -14.03
C ASP A 294 0.97 13.07 -14.02
N HIS A 295 2.16 12.57 -13.70
CA HIS A 295 2.47 11.17 -13.50
C HIS A 295 3.19 11.00 -12.14
N PRO A 296 3.21 9.80 -11.55
CA PRO A 296 3.96 9.57 -10.32
C PRO A 296 5.42 9.97 -10.50
N ASP A 297 6.04 10.53 -9.46
CA ASP A 297 7.48 10.79 -9.43
C ASP A 297 8.24 9.48 -9.18
N PHE A 298 7.86 8.79 -8.11
CA PHE A 298 8.40 7.49 -7.76
C PHE A 298 7.31 6.52 -7.29
N VAL A 299 7.68 5.24 -7.28
CA VAL A 299 6.89 4.13 -6.74
C VAL A 299 7.68 3.45 -5.64
N VAL A 300 7.08 3.29 -4.46
CA VAL A 300 7.62 2.48 -3.38
C VAL A 300 6.87 1.16 -3.32
N LEU A 301 7.57 0.06 -3.58
CA LEU A 301 7.01 -1.28 -3.48
C LEU A 301 6.83 -1.66 -2.01
N ARG A 302 5.79 -2.45 -1.70
CA ARG A 302 5.60 -2.96 -0.34
C ARG A 302 6.79 -3.84 0.06
N PRO A 303 7.56 -3.46 1.09
CA PRO A 303 8.61 -4.31 1.61
C PRO A 303 8.00 -5.55 2.28
N ASP A 304 8.74 -6.67 2.28
CA ASP A 304 8.30 -7.88 2.99
C ASP A 304 8.42 -7.71 4.51
N THR A 305 9.43 -6.95 4.95
CA THR A 305 9.69 -6.60 6.35
C THR A 305 10.24 -5.17 6.43
N VAL A 306 10.00 -4.49 7.55
CA VAL A 306 10.58 -3.18 7.85
C VAL A 306 11.14 -3.15 9.26
N THR A 307 12.26 -2.47 9.44
CA THR A 307 12.77 -2.13 10.77
C THR A 307 12.22 -0.77 11.16
N ARG A 308 11.23 -0.76 12.05
CA ARG A 308 10.62 0.46 12.58
C ARG A 308 11.62 1.26 13.41
N ALA A 309 11.61 2.58 13.26
CA ALA A 309 12.43 3.52 13.98
C ALA A 309 11.79 4.92 14.01
N SER A 310 12.20 5.74 14.97
CA SER A 310 11.70 7.09 15.23
C SER A 310 12.84 8.11 15.16
N PHE A 311 12.60 9.30 14.61
CA PHE A 311 13.51 10.44 14.72
C PHE A 311 13.49 11.05 16.12
N ASN A 312 12.42 10.81 16.87
CA ASN A 312 12.37 11.11 18.30
C ASN A 312 12.97 9.93 19.10
N PRO A 313 14.20 10.04 19.63
CA PRO A 313 14.91 8.93 20.27
C PRO A 313 14.32 8.57 21.64
N GLN A 314 13.31 9.30 22.12
CA GLN A 314 12.56 8.98 23.33
C GLN A 314 11.40 8.00 23.07
N ILE A 315 11.09 7.75 21.79
CA ILE A 315 10.06 6.81 21.37
C ILE A 315 10.69 5.44 21.11
N ASP A 316 10.27 4.46 21.90
CA ASP A 316 10.65 3.06 21.79
C ASP A 316 9.53 2.26 21.11
N VAL A 317 9.89 1.47 20.10
CA VAL A 317 8.93 0.72 19.28
C VAL A 317 8.14 -0.28 20.13
N ALA A 318 8.82 -1.00 21.05
CA ALA A 318 8.16 -1.98 21.91
C ALA A 318 7.18 -1.31 22.89
N THR A 319 7.49 -0.10 23.35
CA THR A 319 6.58 0.70 24.18
C THR A 319 5.32 1.12 23.40
N VAL A 320 5.48 1.54 22.14
CA VAL A 320 4.34 1.83 21.26
C VAL A 320 3.51 0.58 21.02
N ASP A 321 4.11 -0.57 20.72
CA ASP A 321 3.38 -1.83 20.53
C ASP A 321 2.58 -2.25 21.77
N ALA A 322 3.15 -2.10 22.97
CA ALA A 322 2.45 -2.36 24.22
C ALA A 322 1.24 -1.41 24.42
N ILE A 323 1.36 -0.13 24.03
CA ILE A 323 0.23 0.82 24.03
C ILE A 323 -0.86 0.38 23.04
N LEU A 324 -0.47 -0.11 21.85
CA LEU A 324 -1.40 -0.67 20.88
C LEU A 324 -2.00 -2.03 21.29
N GLY A 325 -1.56 -2.61 22.42
CA GLY A 325 -2.04 -3.90 22.91
C GLY A 325 -1.52 -5.10 22.11
N ARG A 326 -0.35 -4.94 21.48
CA ARG A 326 0.35 -6.02 20.76
C ARG A 326 1.26 -6.74 21.75
N GLU A 327 1.22 -8.07 21.76
CA GLU A 327 2.18 -8.86 22.56
C GLU A 327 3.58 -8.74 21.94
N PRO A 328 4.65 -8.71 22.76
CA PRO A 328 6.04 -8.66 22.28
C PRO A 328 6.48 -9.82 21.39
#